data_AF-A0AAN6W4H7-F1
#
_entry.id   AF-A0AAN6W4H7-F1
#
_cell.length_a   1.000
_cell.length_b   1.000
_cell.length_c   1.000
_cell.angle_alpha   90.00
_cell.angle_beta   90.00
_cell.angle_gamma   90.00
#
_symmetry.space_group_name_H-M   'P 1'
#
loop_
_entity.id
_entity.type
_entity.pdbx_description
1 polymer ?
#
loop_
_entity_poly.entity_id
_entity_poly.type
_entity_poly.pdbx_seq_one_letter_code
_entity_poly.pdbx_strand_id
1 'polypeptide(L)' 'MSVQTPFTYAVSLRVLHNWLLQTFGTQITVEGTATWSYRPDVSQGRSSFWVVTAPRSISKEEQLDLERRSAPKTRPMFF' A
#
# COMPACT_ATOMS: atom_id res chain seq x y z
N MET A 1 -9.00 -16.72 0.76
CA MET A 1 -8.31 -16.35 -0.50
C MET A 1 -7.70 -14.97 -0.30
N SER A 2 -6.45 -14.75 -0.73
CA SER A 2 -5.79 -13.45 -0.65
C SER A 2 -5.44 -12.96 -2.06
N VAL A 3 -5.62 -11.67 -2.30
CA VAL A 3 -5.41 -11.03 -3.59
C VAL A 3 -4.14 -10.19 -3.54
N GLN A 4 -3.30 -10.35 -4.55
CA GLN A 4 -2.12 -9.51 -4.75
C GLN A 4 -2.48 -8.31 -5.60
N THR A 5 -2.18 -7.11 -5.09
CA THR A 5 -2.41 -5.84 -5.78
C THR A 5 -1.08 -5.10 -5.92
N PRO A 6 -0.55 -4.90 -7.14
CA PRO A 6 0.64 -4.08 -7.36
C PRO A 6 0.29 -2.59 -7.28
N PHE A 7 1.15 -1.82 -6.63
CA PHE A 7 1.08 -0.35 -6.58
C PHE A 7 2.03 0.24 -7.59
N THR A 8 1.50 1.04 -8.53
CA THR A 8 2.27 1.62 -9.63
C THR A 8 3.03 2.91 -9.28
N TYR A 9 2.93 3.39 -8.04
CA TYR A 9 3.43 4.69 -7.61
C TYR A 9 4.28 4.61 -6.35
N ALA A 10 5.14 5.61 -6.15
CA ALA A 10 6.00 5.74 -4.98
C ALA A 10 5.18 6.05 -3.72
N VAL A 11 4.60 5.03 -3.12
CA VAL A 11 3.91 5.13 -1.82
C VAL A 11 4.93 4.97 -0.71
N SER A 12 4.85 5.86 0.29
CA SER A 12 5.71 5.77 1.47
C SER A 12 5.34 4.53 2.28
N LEU A 13 6.35 3.72 2.64
CA LEU A 13 6.15 2.51 3.44
C LEU A 13 5.33 2.76 4.71
N ARG A 14 5.58 3.89 5.38
CA ARG A 14 4.87 4.27 6.60
C ARG A 14 3.39 4.54 6.35
N VAL A 15 3.07 5.20 5.24
CA VAL A 15 1.68 5.49 4.85
C VAL A 15 0.97 4.20 4.44
N LEU A 16 1.63 3.37 3.64
CA LEU A 16 1.11 2.07 3.22
C LEU A 16 0.81 1.17 4.42
N HIS A 17 1.77 1.02 5.35
CA HIS A 17 1.61 0.21 6.55
C HIS A 17 0.46 0.71 7.44
N ASN A 18 0.41 2.02 7.71
CA ASN A 18 -0.66 2.60 8.53
C ASN A 18 -2.04 2.42 7.89
N TRP A 19 -2.14 2.58 6.57
CA TRP A 19 -3.40 2.37 5.87
C TRP A 19 -3.84 0.91 5.90
N LEU A 20 -2.92 -0.04 5.69
CA LEU A 20 -3.23 -1.47 5.79
C LEU A 20 -3.71 -1.85 7.20
N LEU A 21 -3.06 -1.28 8.22
CA LEU A 21 -3.46 -1.45 9.61
C LEU A 21 -4.87 -0.89 9.88
N GLN A 22 -5.22 0.27 9.31
CA GLN A 22 -6.54 0.88 9.48
C GLN A 22 -7.64 0.15 8.70
N THR A 23 -7.33 -0.31 7.49
CA THR A 23 -8.31 -0.90 6.56
C THR A 23 -8.59 -2.37 6.86
N PHE A 24 -7.54 -3.14 7.15
CA PHE A 24 -7.63 -4.59 7.36
C PHE A 24 -7.42 -4.99 8.82
N GLY A 25 -7.15 -4.03 9.69
CA GLY A 25 -6.85 -4.27 11.10
C GLY A 25 -5.41 -4.72 11.34
N THR A 26 -5.15 -5.12 12.58
CA THR A 26 -3.86 -5.68 12.99
C THR A 26 -3.45 -6.83 12.07
N GLN A 27 -2.16 -6.98 11.81
CA GLN A 27 -1.63 -8.14 11.09
C GLN A 27 -1.80 -9.39 11.98
N ILE A 28 -3.02 -9.94 12.05
CA ILE A 28 -3.30 -11.10 12.89
C ILE A 28 -2.85 -12.34 12.13
N THR A 29 -1.74 -12.91 12.55
CA THR A 29 -1.31 -14.26 12.19
C THR A 29 -2.09 -15.26 13.04
N VAL A 30 -3.37 -15.49 12.72
CA VAL A 30 -4.02 -16.71 13.19
C VAL A 30 -3.42 -17.84 12.35
N GLU A 31 -2.64 -18.72 12.99
CA GLU A 31 -1.92 -19.84 12.33
C GLU A 31 -0.90 -19.43 11.26
N GLY A 32 -0.08 -18.41 11.54
CA GLY A 32 1.08 -18.06 10.69
C GLY A 32 0.73 -17.39 9.36
N THR A 33 -0.56 -17.17 9.07
CA THR A 33 -1.00 -16.49 7.86
C THR A 33 -1.36 -15.05 8.17
N ALA A 34 -0.51 -14.11 7.76
CA ALA A 34 -0.79 -12.69 7.93
C ALA A 34 -2.02 -12.31 7.07
N THR A 35 -3.01 -11.65 7.69
CA THR A 35 -4.22 -11.15 6.99
C THR A 35 -3.85 -10.29 5.78
N TRP A 36 -2.79 -9.50 5.91
CA TRP A 36 -2.21 -8.73 4.82
C TRP A 36 -0.67 -8.73 4.93
N SER A 37 0.00 -8.55 3.81
CA SER A 37 1.46 -8.38 3.73
C SER A 37 1.81 -7.50 2.55
N TYR A 38 2.91 -6.76 2.63
CA TYR A 38 3.46 -6.03 1.48
C TYR A 38 4.88 -6.49 1.21
N ARG A 39 5.28 -6.50 -0.05
CA ARG A 39 6.64 -6.78 -0.50
C ARG A 39 7.08 -5.71 -1.48
N PRO A 40 8.34 -5.24 -1.43
CA PRO A 40 8.86 -4.37 -2.48
C PRO A 40 8.85 -5.15 -3.79
N ASP A 41 8.24 -4.58 -4.83
CA ASP A 41 8.33 -5.17 -6.17
C ASP A 41 9.66 -4.73 -6.78
N VAL A 42 10.60 -5.65 -6.89
CA VAL A 42 11.91 -5.43 -7.53
C VAL A 42 11.95 -6.00 -8.95
N SER A 43 10.82 -6.54 -9.44
CA SER A 43 10.76 -7.29 -10.68
C SER A 43 10.28 -6.44 -11.86
N GLN A 44 11.28 -6.04 -12.66
CA GLN A 44 11.23 -5.86 -14.10
C GLN A 44 10.32 -4.75 -14.67
N GLY A 45 10.87 -3.53 -14.70
CA GLY A 45 10.76 -2.63 -15.85
C GLY A 45 9.42 -1.93 -16.10
N ARG A 46 8.38 -2.20 -15.31
CA ARG A 46 7.07 -1.52 -15.40
C ARG A 46 6.59 -1.08 -14.01
N SER A 47 7.31 -0.11 -13.45
CA SER A 47 6.91 0.79 -12.36
C SER A 47 5.86 0.24 -11.38
N SER A 48 6.19 -0.80 -10.62
CA SER A 48 5.47 -1.14 -9.39
C SER A 48 6.45 -1.03 -8.23
N PHE A 49 6.09 -0.32 -7.16
CA PHE A 49 6.99 -0.10 -6.01
C PHE A 49 6.70 -1.04 -4.85
N TRP A 50 5.45 -1.48 -4.72
CA TRP A 50 5.00 -2.39 -3.66
C TRP A 50 3.95 -3.36 -4.20
N VAL A 51 4.09 -4.64 -3.89
CA VAL A 51 3.02 -5.65 -4.05
C VAL A 51 2.36 -5.87 -2.69
N VAL A 52 1.05 -5.64 -2.60
CA VAL A 52 0.29 -5.88 -1.39
C VAL A 52 -0.60 -7.11 -1.56
N THR A 53 -0.44 -8.07 -0.67
CA THR A 53 -1.34 -9.21 -0.50
C THR A 53 -2.34 -8.89 0.59
N ALA A 54 -3.63 -8.91 0.28
CA ALA A 54 -4.71 -8.56 1.21
C ALA A 54 -5.92 -9.51 1.01
N PRO A 55 -6.90 -9.58 1.94
CA PRO A 55 -8.06 -10.46 1.78
C PRO A 55 -9.01 -10.00 0.66
N ARG A 56 -8.86 -8.76 0.18
CA ARG A 56 -9.56 -8.20 -1.00
C ARG A 56 -8.59 -7.40 -1.86
N SER A 57 -8.96 -7.18 -3.12
CA SER A 57 -8.26 -6.24 -4.00
C SER A 57 -8.33 -4.81 -3.45
N ILE A 58 -7.25 -4.06 -3.65
CA ILE A 58 -7.19 -2.62 -3.35
C ILE A 58 -7.58 -1.86 -4.61
N SER A 59 -8.66 -1.09 -4.54
CA SER A 59 -9.21 -0.35 -5.67
C SER A 59 -8.27 0.76 -6.13
N LYS A 60 -8.37 1.16 -7.40
CA LYS A 60 -7.56 2.26 -7.96
C LYS A 60 -7.71 3.57 -7.19
N GLU A 61 -8.91 3.85 -6.68
CA GLU A 61 -9.18 5.04 -5.85
C GLU A 61 -8.43 4.99 -4.52
N GLU A 62 -8.35 3.82 -3.88
CA GLU A 62 -7.59 3.62 -2.64
C GLU A 62 -6.08 3.76 -2.88
N GLN A 63 -5.60 3.28 -4.03
CA GLN A 63 -4.22 3.48 -4.45
C GLN A 63 -3.90 4.97 -4.67
N LEU A 64 -4.80 5.71 -5.31
CA LEU A 64 -4.67 7.15 -5.51
C LEU A 64 -4.72 7.93 -4.20
N ASP A 65 -5.56 7.52 -3.23
CA ASP A 65 -5.59 8.14 -1.91
C ASP A 65 -4.27 7.91 -1.15
N LEU A 66 -3.73 6.70 -1.20
CA LEU A 66 -2.43 6.33 -0.64
C LEU A 66 -1.28 7.12 -1.28
N GLU A 67 -1.33 7.30 -2.59
CA GLU A 67 -0.39 8.15 -3.32
C GLU A 67 -0.49 9.60 -2.86
N ARG A 68 -1.70 10.17 -2.78
CA ARG A 68 -1.90 11.55 -2.28
C ARG A 68 -1.42 11.75 -0.86
N ARG A 69 -1.61 10.74 0.01
CA ARG A 69 -1.10 10.77 1.40
C ARG A 69 0.41 10.60 1.49
N SER A 70 1.01 9.92 0.52
CA SER A 70 2.46 9.67 0.44
C SER A 70 3.22 10.79 -0.26
N ALA A 71 2.58 11.49 -1.19
CA ALA A 71 3.13 12.65 -1.83
C ALA A 71 3.56 13.64 -0.75
N PRO A 72 4.76 14.25 -0.86
CA PRO A 72 5.13 15.32 0.05
C PRO A 72 3.99 16.34 0.01
N LYS A 73 3.43 16.68 1.18
CA LYS A 73 2.55 17.84 1.30
C LYS A 73 3.40 19.02 0.84
N THR A 74 3.28 19.38 -0.44
CA THR A 74 3.72 20.65 -0.95
C THR A 74 2.91 21.65 -0.15
N ARG A 75 3.48 22.14 0.95
CA ARG A 75 2.93 23.28 1.67
C ARG A 75 2.78 24.35 0.60
N PRO A 76 1.59 24.96 0.43
CA PRO A 76 1.51 26.13 -0.42
C PRO A 76 2.50 27.15 0.15
N MET A 77 3.57 27.38 -0.59
CA MET A 77 4.54 28.41 -0.29
C MET A 77 3.85 29.71 -0.72
N PHE A 78 3.06 30.28 0.19
CA PHE A 78 2.56 31.64 0.03
C PHE A 78 3.79 32.55 0.14
N PHE A 79 4.21 33.08 -1.01
CA PHE A 79 5.12 34.23 -1.11
C PHE A 79 4.31 35.51 -1.08
#